data_AF-A0A960QYD9-F1
#
_entry.id   AF-A0A960QYD9-F1
#
_cell.length_a   1.000
_cell.length_b   1.000
_cell.length_c   1.000
_cell.angle_alpha   90.00
_cell.angle_beta   90.00
_cell.angle_gamma   90.00
#
_symmetry.space_group_name_H-M   'P 1'
#
loop_
_entity.id
_entity.type
_entity.pdbx_description
1 polymer ?
#
loop_
_entity_poly.entity_id
_entity_poly.type
_entity_poly.pdbx_seq_one_letter_code
_entity_poly.pdbx_strand_id
1 'polypeptide(L)'
;VLGDALAMVLLEARGFGEADFATLHPGGSLGRTLLTKVTDIMRTGEHFAVVDPTASISVALGAMTRARTGAVVVAASGGPLEGIFTQGDFTRAFQTDPAGIGERPVCELMTRNPITIDSSKLAAEALRLLETHRIDDLVVVDVDSRVPLGMIDTQDLTRIGLV
;
A
#
# COMPACT_ATOMS: atom_id res chain seq x y z
N VAL A 1 18.28 13.62 33.94
CA VAL A 1 17.99 12.29 34.52
C VAL A 1 16.80 12.29 35.48
N LEU A 2 16.84 12.96 36.65
CA LEU A 2 15.67 12.97 37.57
C LEU A 2 14.44 13.68 36.94
N GLY A 3 14.67 14.76 36.20
CA GLY A 3 13.62 15.46 35.46
C GLY A 3 12.99 14.61 34.36
N ASP A 4 13.79 13.81 33.64
CA ASP A 4 13.30 12.92 32.58
C ASP A 4 12.46 11.78 33.18
N ALA A 5 12.91 11.21 34.31
CA ALA A 5 12.14 10.20 35.03
C ALA A 5 10.80 10.76 35.55
N LEU A 6 10.81 11.99 36.08
CA LEU A 6 9.59 12.66 36.52
C LEU A 6 8.64 12.95 35.36
N ALA A 7 9.17 13.37 34.20
CA ALA A 7 8.38 13.60 33.00
C ALA A 7 7.74 12.30 32.49
N MET A 8 8.50 11.20 32.40
CA MET A 8 7.99 9.90 31.94
C MET A 8 6.87 9.38 32.85
N VAL A 9 7.06 9.40 34.17
CA VAL A 9 6.04 8.96 35.14
C VAL A 9 4.79 9.84 35.07
N LEU A 10 4.94 11.14 34.85
CA LEU A 10 3.81 12.06 34.77
C LEU A 10 3.01 11.92 33.46
N LEU A 11 3.70 11.64 32.35
CA LEU A 11 3.06 11.28 31.08
C LEU A 11 2.26 9.98 31.23
N GLU A 12 2.86 8.95 31.83
CA GLU A 12 2.20 7.66 32.07
C GLU A 12 0.98 7.79 33.01
N ALA A 13 1.12 8.53 34.11
CA ALA A 13 0.03 8.79 35.05
C ALA A 13 -1.12 9.63 34.45
N ARG A 14 -0.84 10.44 33.42
CA ARG A 14 -1.85 11.21 32.66
C ARG A 14 -2.47 10.40 31.52
N GLY A 15 -2.03 9.16 31.29
CA GLY A 15 -2.45 8.36 30.14
C GLY A 15 -1.99 8.92 28.80
N PHE A 16 -0.93 9.74 28.80
CA PHE A 16 -0.42 10.40 27.60
C PHE A 16 0.13 9.36 26.63
N GLY A 17 -0.49 9.25 25.47
CA GLY A 17 -0.14 8.25 24.45
C GLY A 17 0.41 8.85 23.15
N GLU A 18 0.65 7.98 22.18
CA GLU A 18 1.11 8.38 20.84
C GLU A 18 0.15 9.36 20.16
N ALA A 19 -1.16 9.17 20.30
CA ALA A 19 -2.17 10.06 19.73
C ALA A 19 -2.11 11.49 20.32
N ASP A 20 -1.85 11.60 21.63
CA ASP A 20 -1.68 12.89 22.31
C ASP A 20 -0.37 13.56 21.87
N PHE A 21 0.71 12.78 21.76
CA PHE A 21 1.99 13.27 21.26
C PHE A 21 1.85 13.84 19.85
N ALA A 22 1.17 13.09 18.97
CA ALA A 22 0.96 13.46 17.59
C ALA A 22 0.14 14.75 17.44
N THR A 23 -0.89 14.90 18.26
CA THR A 23 -1.77 16.09 18.27
C THR A 23 -1.07 17.33 18.83
N LEU A 24 -0.24 17.17 19.87
CA LEU A 24 0.42 18.28 20.55
C LEU A 24 1.74 18.69 19.91
N HIS A 25 2.35 17.82 19.09
CA HIS A 25 3.61 18.07 18.39
C HIS A 25 3.55 17.72 16.90
N PRO A 26 2.56 18.22 16.13
CA PRO A 26 2.35 17.83 14.73
C PRO A 26 3.50 18.27 13.81
N GLY A 27 4.25 19.30 14.19
CA GLY A 27 5.44 19.77 13.47
C GLY A 27 6.72 18.99 13.77
N GLY A 28 6.72 18.11 14.79
CA GLY A 28 7.84 17.23 15.09
C GLY A 28 7.85 16.01 14.17
N SER A 29 9.01 15.38 13.98
CA SER A 29 9.15 14.19 13.13
C SER A 29 8.20 13.07 13.54
N LEU A 30 8.12 12.76 14.84
CA LEU A 30 7.25 11.70 15.37
C LEU A 30 5.76 12.03 15.17
N GLY A 31 5.34 13.26 15.49
CA GLY A 31 3.93 13.66 15.36
C GLY A 31 3.47 13.72 13.91
N ARG A 32 4.34 14.18 13.00
CA ARG A 32 4.06 14.15 11.56
C ARG A 32 3.90 12.73 11.05
N THR A 33 4.80 11.83 11.45
CA THR A 33 4.75 10.41 11.07
C THR A 33 3.49 9.72 11.60
N LEU A 34 3.09 9.98 12.85
CA LEU A 34 1.89 9.41 13.46
C LEU A 34 0.57 9.91 12.85
N LEU A 35 0.55 11.10 12.23
CA LEU A 35 -0.64 11.68 11.58
C LEU A 35 -0.65 11.55 10.07
N THR A 36 0.41 11.02 9.45
CA THR A 36 0.49 10.89 7.99
C THR A 36 -0.57 9.92 7.50
N LYS A 37 -1.41 10.36 6.56
CA LYS A 37 -2.45 9.51 5.97
C LYS A 37 -1.93 8.71 4.80
N VAL A 38 -2.62 7.62 4.50
CA VAL A 38 -2.41 6.81 3.30
C VAL A 38 -2.46 7.67 2.03
N THR A 39 -3.41 8.60 1.94
CA THR A 39 -3.54 9.53 0.80
C THR A 39 -2.32 10.42 0.57
N ASP A 40 -1.54 10.67 1.61
CA ASP A 40 -0.37 11.56 1.53
C ASP A 40 0.85 10.84 0.93
N ILE A 41 0.85 9.50 0.93
CA ILE A 41 1.98 8.67 0.51
C ILE A 41 1.67 7.72 -0.64
N MET A 42 0.39 7.44 -0.91
CA MET A 42 0.01 6.49 -1.96
C MET A 42 0.42 6.99 -3.34
N ARG A 43 0.85 6.04 -4.19
CA ARG A 43 1.11 6.29 -5.60
C ARG A 43 -0.22 6.48 -6.33
N THR A 44 -0.29 7.53 -7.14
CA THR A 44 -1.44 7.91 -7.97
C THR A 44 -0.98 8.29 -9.38
N GLY A 45 -1.93 8.50 -10.29
CA GLY A 45 -1.64 8.96 -11.65
C GLY A 45 -0.69 8.02 -12.40
N GLU A 46 0.39 8.55 -12.95
CA GLU A 46 1.37 7.77 -13.72
C GLU A 46 2.14 6.73 -12.88
N HIS A 47 2.17 6.89 -11.56
CA HIS A 47 2.81 5.94 -10.63
C HIS A 47 1.86 4.85 -10.13
N PHE A 48 0.60 4.87 -10.57
CA PHE A 48 -0.41 3.90 -10.21
C PHE A 48 -0.79 3.04 -11.41
N ALA A 49 -0.25 1.81 -11.45
CA ALA A 49 -0.55 0.87 -12.52
C ALA A 49 -1.92 0.22 -12.28
N VAL A 50 -2.84 0.45 -13.22
CA VAL A 50 -4.15 -0.22 -13.29
C VAL A 50 -4.38 -0.75 -14.69
N VAL A 51 -4.90 -1.97 -14.81
CA VAL A 51 -5.30 -2.58 -16.08
C VAL A 51 -6.66 -3.25 -15.97
N ASP A 52 -7.32 -3.37 -17.12
CA ASP A 52 -8.57 -4.13 -17.25
C ASP A 52 -8.35 -5.63 -16.99
N PRO A 53 -9.30 -6.35 -16.38
CA PRO A 53 -9.19 -7.80 -16.15
C PRO A 53 -8.89 -8.63 -17.39
N THR A 54 -9.34 -8.16 -18.56
CA THR A 54 -9.13 -8.83 -19.84
C THR A 54 -7.82 -8.46 -20.52
N ALA A 55 -7.07 -7.49 -19.99
CA ALA A 55 -5.78 -7.10 -20.53
C ALA A 55 -4.79 -8.26 -20.47
N SER A 56 -3.93 -8.38 -21.48
CA SER A 56 -2.91 -9.43 -21.50
C SER A 56 -1.82 -9.18 -20.45
N ILE A 57 -1.14 -10.23 -20.02
CA ILE A 57 -0.02 -10.12 -19.07
C ILE A 57 1.09 -9.23 -19.62
N SER A 58 1.34 -9.23 -20.93
CA SER A 58 2.28 -8.30 -21.56
C SER A 58 1.89 -6.83 -21.35
N VAL A 59 0.59 -6.50 -21.43
CA VAL A 59 0.08 -5.15 -21.15
C VAL A 59 0.24 -4.81 -19.66
N ALA A 60 -0.05 -5.76 -18.78
CA ALA A 60 0.13 -5.62 -17.33
C ALA A 60 1.60 -5.32 -16.96
N LEU A 61 2.55 -6.11 -17.47
CA LEU A 61 3.99 -5.90 -17.28
C LEU A 61 4.46 -4.55 -17.84
N GLY A 62 3.91 -4.13 -18.98
CA GLY A 62 4.18 -2.80 -19.55
C GLY A 62 3.69 -1.67 -18.64
N ALA A 63 2.52 -1.82 -18.02
CA ALA A 63 1.99 -0.85 -17.04
C ALA A 63 2.85 -0.77 -15.79
N MET A 64 3.25 -1.92 -15.23
CA MET A 64 4.20 -2.02 -14.10
C MET A 64 5.51 -1.28 -14.39
N THR A 65 6.07 -1.48 -15.58
CA THR A 65 7.32 -0.83 -16.02
C THR A 65 7.18 0.69 -16.09
N ARG A 66 6.09 1.20 -16.68
CA ARG A 66 5.84 2.66 -16.78
C ARG A 66 5.69 3.30 -15.41
N ALA A 67 4.93 2.67 -14.51
CA ALA A 67 4.69 3.16 -13.17
C ALA A 67 5.86 2.91 -12.20
N ARG A 68 6.88 2.14 -12.62
CA ARG A 68 8.06 1.75 -11.81
C ARG A 68 7.65 1.03 -10.51
N THR A 69 6.74 0.07 -10.63
CA THR A 69 6.22 -0.74 -9.50
C THR A 69 6.31 -2.23 -9.81
N GLY A 70 6.42 -3.05 -8.74
CA GLY A 70 6.43 -4.50 -8.80
C GLY A 70 5.03 -5.13 -8.91
N ALA A 71 3.96 -4.32 -8.91
CA ALA A 71 2.59 -4.78 -8.99
C ALA A 71 1.70 -3.89 -9.86
N VAL A 72 0.57 -4.44 -10.29
CA VAL A 72 -0.47 -3.74 -11.02
C VAL A 72 -1.84 -4.14 -10.48
N VAL A 73 -2.69 -3.15 -10.30
CA VAL A 73 -4.07 -3.35 -9.87
C VAL A 73 -4.92 -3.76 -11.06
N VAL A 74 -5.82 -4.71 -10.85
CA VAL A 74 -6.76 -5.18 -11.85
C VAL A 74 -8.15 -4.69 -11.48
N ALA A 75 -8.72 -3.84 -12.33
CA ALA A 75 -10.07 -3.32 -12.20
C ALA A 75 -10.56 -2.77 -13.54
N ALA A 76 -11.84 -2.97 -13.85
CA ALA A 76 -12.49 -2.26 -14.96
C ALA A 76 -12.48 -0.73 -14.72
N SER A 77 -12.61 0.06 -15.79
CA SER A 77 -12.59 1.53 -15.69
C SER A 77 -13.65 2.05 -14.72
N GLY A 78 -13.21 2.71 -13.64
CA GLY A 78 -14.08 3.22 -12.57
C GLY A 78 -14.82 2.14 -11.77
N GLY A 79 -14.46 0.87 -11.97
CA GLY A 79 -15.06 -0.27 -11.29
C GLY A 79 -14.41 -0.60 -9.95
N PRO A 80 -15.02 -1.51 -9.18
CA PRO A 80 -14.44 -2.00 -7.94
C PRO A 80 -13.16 -2.80 -8.22
N LEU A 81 -12.30 -2.88 -7.20
CA LEU A 81 -11.10 -3.71 -7.24
C LEU A 81 -11.43 -5.20 -7.47
N GLU A 82 -10.85 -5.79 -8.52
CA GLU A 82 -11.00 -7.20 -8.87
C GLU A 82 -9.77 -8.05 -8.54
N GLY A 83 -8.59 -7.44 -8.43
CA GLY A 83 -7.39 -8.14 -7.99
C GLY A 83 -6.11 -7.32 -8.08
N ILE A 84 -4.99 -7.98 -7.78
CA ILE A 84 -3.63 -7.48 -7.97
C ILE A 84 -2.80 -8.53 -8.70
N PHE A 85 -1.92 -8.12 -9.60
CA PHE A 85 -0.94 -8.99 -10.23
C PHE A 85 0.47 -8.47 -9.93
N THR A 86 1.34 -9.36 -9.46
CA THR A 86 2.70 -9.02 -9.00
C THR A 86 3.77 -9.71 -9.83
N GLN A 87 5.01 -9.21 -9.75
CA GLN A 87 6.17 -9.90 -10.31
C GLN A 87 6.33 -11.32 -9.73
N GLY A 88 5.91 -11.53 -8.49
CA GLY A 88 5.88 -12.86 -7.85
C GLY A 88 4.89 -13.80 -8.55
N ASP A 89 3.69 -13.32 -8.87
CA ASP A 89 2.68 -14.09 -9.61
C ASP A 89 3.20 -14.49 -11.00
N PHE A 90 3.80 -13.53 -11.71
CA PHE A 90 4.44 -13.79 -13.00
C PHE A 90 5.51 -14.88 -12.89
N THR A 91 6.44 -14.74 -11.93
CA THR A 91 7.55 -15.68 -11.77
C THR A 91 7.06 -17.09 -11.47
N ARG A 92 6.07 -17.24 -10.57
CA ARG A 92 5.47 -18.54 -10.24
C ARG A 92 4.77 -19.17 -11.44
N ALA A 93 4.01 -18.39 -12.19
CA ALA A 93 3.28 -18.90 -13.35
C ALA A 93 4.23 -19.26 -14.50
N PHE A 94 5.23 -18.43 -14.79
CA PHE A 94 6.21 -18.65 -15.85
C PHE A 94 7.00 -19.95 -15.64
N GLN A 95 7.31 -20.30 -14.38
CA GLN A 95 7.98 -21.57 -14.06
C GLN A 95 7.13 -22.81 -14.37
N THR A 96 5.81 -22.67 -14.32
CA THR A 96 4.87 -23.79 -14.52
C THR A 96 4.47 -23.93 -15.99
N ASP A 97 4.18 -22.80 -16.65
CA ASP A 97 3.74 -22.76 -18.05
C ASP A 97 4.26 -21.48 -18.74
N PRO A 98 5.47 -21.53 -19.32
CA PRO A 98 6.08 -20.36 -19.98
C PRO A 98 5.49 -20.09 -21.38
N ALA A 99 4.82 -21.06 -21.99
CA ALA A 99 4.41 -20.96 -23.39
C ALA A 99 3.19 -20.02 -23.52
N GLY A 100 3.36 -18.91 -24.25
CA GLY A 100 2.26 -17.99 -24.54
C GLY A 100 1.69 -17.23 -23.34
N ILE A 101 2.37 -17.26 -22.18
CA ILE A 101 1.90 -16.60 -20.95
C ILE A 101 1.63 -15.11 -21.14
N GLY A 102 2.40 -14.41 -21.97
CA GLY A 102 2.23 -12.99 -22.23
C GLY A 102 0.89 -12.62 -22.87
N GLU A 103 0.27 -13.55 -23.61
CA GLU A 103 -1.02 -13.34 -24.30
C GLU A 103 -2.23 -13.67 -23.42
N ARG A 104 -2.01 -14.37 -22.30
CA ARG A 104 -3.08 -14.75 -21.38
C ARG A 104 -3.64 -13.51 -20.67
N PRO A 105 -4.95 -13.46 -20.39
CA PRO A 105 -5.54 -12.36 -19.65
C PRO A 105 -5.05 -12.35 -18.21
N VAL A 106 -4.77 -11.16 -17.68
CA VAL A 106 -4.21 -10.97 -16.34
C VAL A 106 -5.12 -11.53 -15.25
N CYS A 107 -6.44 -11.53 -15.46
CA CYS A 107 -7.40 -12.09 -14.49
C CYS A 107 -7.27 -13.59 -14.24
N GLU A 108 -6.57 -14.34 -15.10
CA GLU A 108 -6.27 -15.76 -14.88
C GLU A 108 -5.19 -15.98 -13.82
N LEU A 109 -4.25 -15.03 -13.67
CA LEU A 109 -3.06 -15.18 -12.82
C LEU A 109 -2.99 -14.17 -11.67
N MET A 110 -3.93 -13.21 -11.62
CA MET A 110 -4.02 -12.26 -10.51
C MET A 110 -4.44 -12.90 -9.19
N THR A 111 -4.03 -12.27 -8.09
CA THR A 111 -4.62 -12.50 -6.77
C THR A 111 -5.94 -11.73 -6.67
N ARG A 112 -7.07 -12.45 -6.59
CA ARG A 112 -8.44 -11.87 -6.62
C ARG A 112 -8.84 -11.10 -5.36
N ASN A 113 -8.33 -11.51 -4.20
CA ASN A 113 -8.64 -10.89 -2.91
C ASN A 113 -7.37 -10.33 -2.28
N PRO A 114 -6.80 -9.25 -2.84
CA PRO A 114 -5.63 -8.62 -2.26
C PRO A 114 -5.96 -8.02 -0.88
N ILE A 115 -4.92 -7.88 -0.06
CA ILE A 115 -5.02 -7.04 1.14
C ILE A 115 -5.18 -5.59 0.68
N THR A 116 -6.07 -4.86 1.35
CA THR A 116 -6.41 -3.49 1.00
C THR A 116 -6.40 -2.61 2.24
N ILE A 117 -6.29 -1.29 2.02
CA ILE A 117 -6.47 -0.29 3.06
C ILE A 117 -7.38 0.83 2.57
N ASP A 118 -8.19 1.38 3.48
CA ASP A 118 -8.99 2.56 3.18
C ASP A 118 -8.12 3.82 3.11
N SER A 119 -8.47 4.73 2.21
CA SER A 119 -7.77 5.98 1.98
C SER A 119 -7.69 6.91 3.20
N SER A 120 -8.64 6.84 4.14
CA SER A 120 -8.65 7.71 5.33
C SER A 120 -7.70 7.26 6.44
N LYS A 121 -7.11 6.06 6.31
CA LYS A 121 -6.25 5.45 7.33
C LYS A 121 -4.87 6.06 7.41
N LEU A 122 -4.18 5.78 8.52
CA LEU A 122 -2.81 6.26 8.75
C LEU A 122 -1.78 5.40 8.03
N ALA A 123 -0.65 5.99 7.64
CA ALA A 123 0.50 5.29 7.08
C ALA A 123 1.05 4.21 8.03
N ALA A 124 0.97 4.44 9.34
CA ALA A 124 1.32 3.44 10.35
C ALA A 124 0.41 2.19 10.31
N GLU A 125 -0.87 2.34 9.94
CA GLU A 125 -1.77 1.20 9.70
C GLU A 125 -1.36 0.42 8.45
N ALA A 126 -0.96 1.13 7.38
CA ALA A 126 -0.45 0.51 6.16
C ALA A 126 0.81 -0.33 6.43
N LEU A 127 1.78 0.22 7.17
CA LEU A 127 2.99 -0.51 7.56
C LEU A 127 2.66 -1.81 8.30
N ARG A 128 1.78 -1.74 9.31
CA ARG A 128 1.36 -2.94 10.06
C ARG A 128 0.74 -4.01 9.16
N LEU A 129 -0.06 -3.61 8.16
CA LEU A 129 -0.67 -4.55 7.22
C LEU A 129 0.37 -5.23 6.34
N LEU A 130 1.34 -4.47 5.81
CA LEU A 130 2.43 -5.00 5.00
C LEU A 130 3.28 -6.02 5.80
N GLU A 131 3.67 -5.68 7.03
CA GLU A 131 4.46 -6.56 7.91
C GLU A 131 3.69 -7.82 8.30
N THR A 132 2.42 -7.67 8.71
CA THR A 132 1.58 -8.77 9.17
C THR A 132 1.34 -9.79 8.06
N HIS A 133 1.08 -9.31 6.84
CA HIS A 133 0.77 -10.18 5.70
C HIS A 133 2.02 -10.57 4.90
N ARG A 134 3.19 -9.99 5.21
CA ARG A 134 4.46 -10.21 4.50
C ARG A 134 4.32 -9.95 3.00
N ILE A 135 3.76 -8.79 2.68
CA ILE A 135 3.57 -8.29 1.30
C ILE A 135 4.28 -6.96 1.14
N ASP A 136 4.65 -6.63 -0.09
CA ASP A 136 5.36 -5.39 -0.41
C ASP A 136 4.42 -4.29 -0.92
N ASP A 137 3.32 -4.66 -1.58
CA ASP A 137 2.33 -3.76 -2.16
C ASP A 137 0.97 -3.87 -1.47
N LEU A 138 0.33 -2.72 -1.23
CA LEU A 138 -0.99 -2.60 -0.60
C LEU A 138 -1.90 -1.70 -1.43
N VAL A 139 -3.05 -2.22 -1.87
CA VAL A 139 -3.99 -1.45 -2.68
C VAL A 139 -4.82 -0.52 -1.78
N VAL A 140 -4.87 0.75 -2.15
CA VAL A 140 -5.71 1.74 -1.48
C VAL A 140 -7.05 1.80 -2.18
N VAL A 141 -8.14 1.63 -1.44
CA VAL A 141 -9.51 1.63 -1.97
C VAL A 141 -10.36 2.69 -1.27
N ASP A 142 -11.40 3.13 -1.97
CA ASP A 142 -12.53 3.82 -1.37
C ASP A 142 -13.37 2.84 -0.52
N VAL A 143 -13.77 3.26 0.68
CA VAL A 143 -14.46 2.39 1.65
C VAL A 143 -15.80 1.86 1.15
N ASP A 144 -16.57 2.68 0.43
CA ASP A 144 -17.94 2.35 0.04
C ASP A 144 -17.98 1.63 -1.30
N SER A 145 -17.27 2.17 -2.29
CA SER A 145 -17.31 1.69 -3.67
C SER A 145 -16.30 0.59 -3.97
N ARG A 146 -15.29 0.39 -3.11
CA ARG A 146 -14.11 -0.46 -3.37
C ARG A 146 -13.33 -0.09 -4.63
N VAL A 147 -13.57 1.10 -5.20
CA VAL A 147 -12.80 1.60 -6.33
C VAL A 147 -11.36 1.80 -5.88
N PRO A 148 -10.37 1.28 -6.62
CA PRO A 148 -8.98 1.46 -6.23
C PRO A 148 -8.53 2.89 -6.56
N LEU A 149 -8.01 3.58 -5.55
CA LEU A 149 -7.62 5.00 -5.60
C LEU A 149 -6.10 5.18 -5.78
N GLY A 150 -5.34 4.15 -5.41
CA GLY A 150 -3.88 4.16 -5.46
C GLY A 150 -3.27 2.88 -4.92
N MET A 151 -1.96 2.90 -4.71
CA MET A 151 -1.21 1.79 -4.14
C MET A 151 -0.06 2.30 -3.27
N ILE A 152 0.24 1.60 -2.18
CA ILE A 152 1.42 1.84 -1.35
C ILE A 152 2.39 0.69 -1.56
N ASP A 153 3.66 1.01 -1.76
CA ASP A 153 4.76 0.06 -1.71
C ASP A 153 5.61 0.33 -0.45
N THR A 154 6.28 -0.69 0.08
CA THR A 154 7.15 -0.59 1.27
C THR A 154 8.17 0.55 1.16
N GLN A 155 8.69 0.84 -0.04
CA GLN A 155 9.64 1.93 -0.26
C GLN A 155 9.03 3.33 0.00
N ASP A 156 7.71 3.48 -0.16
CA ASP A 156 7.03 4.74 0.12
C ASP A 156 7.01 5.03 1.62
N LEU A 157 6.96 3.99 2.46
CA LEU A 157 7.04 4.11 3.92
C LEU A 157 8.46 4.42 4.42
N THR A 158 9.48 3.84 3.79
CA THR A 158 10.89 4.17 4.10
C THR A 158 11.18 5.66 3.86
N ARG A 159 10.61 6.24 2.78
CA ARG A 159 10.81 7.68 2.45
C ARG A 159 10.30 8.63 3.52
N ILE A 160 9.29 8.23 4.29
CA ILE A 160 8.73 9.03 5.39
C ILE A 160 9.30 8.67 6.76
N GLY A 161 10.30 7.77 6.81
CA GLY A 161 11.00 7.38 8.03
C GLY A 161 10.18 6.47 8.95
N LEU A 162 9.23 5.71 8.39
CA LEU A 162 8.49 4.68 9.13
C LEU A 162 9.22 3.33 9.20
N VAL A 163 10.18 3.11 8.29
CA VAL A 163 10.99 1.90 8.15
C VAL A 163 12.46 2.30 8.07
#